data_AF-A0A7Y2L6V7-F1
#
_entry.id   AF-A0A7Y2L6V7-F1
#
_cell.length_a   1.000
_cell.length_b   1.000
_cell.length_c   1.000
_cell.angle_alpha   90.00
_cell.angle_beta   90.00
_cell.angle_gamma   90.00
#
_symmetry.space_group_name_H-M   'P 1'
#
loop_
_entity.id
_entity.type
_entity.pdbx_description
1 polymer ?
#
loop_
_entity_poly.entity_id
_entity_poly.type
_entity_poly.pdbx_seq_one_letter_code
_entity_poly.pdbx_strand_id
1 'polypeptide(L)'
;MSSVAAFSKASPFDALQRWLPKLVLAPSMFIVLVGFYGYILWTFVLSFTNSTFLPTYKWVGLAQYARLFDNDRWWVASKNLAVFGGMFIAITLVIGVTLAVFLDQRIRREGFIRTIYLYPMALSMIVTGTAWKWLLNPGMG
;
A
#
# COMPACT_ATOMS: atom_id res chain seq x y z
N MET A 1 0.80 65.10 -14.32
CA MET A 1 1.75 64.02 -13.93
C MET A 1 0.95 62.88 -13.33
N SER A 2 0.03 62.24 -14.07
CA SER A 2 0.25 61.03 -14.87
C SER A 2 0.95 59.90 -14.10
N SER A 3 0.21 59.19 -13.24
CA SER A 3 0.56 57.82 -12.88
C SER A 3 -0.49 56.90 -13.50
N VAL A 4 -0.07 56.22 -14.57
CA VAL A 4 -0.87 55.30 -15.37
C VAL A 4 -1.06 54.03 -14.57
N ALA A 5 -2.32 53.69 -14.27
CA ALA A 5 -2.70 52.39 -13.74
C ALA A 5 -2.38 51.31 -14.79
N ALA A 6 -1.26 50.61 -14.59
CA ALA A 6 -0.90 49.44 -15.38
C ALA A 6 -1.84 48.29 -15.01
N PHE A 7 -2.95 48.16 -15.74
CA PHE A 7 -3.69 46.91 -15.82
C PHE A 7 -2.77 45.86 -16.45
N SER A 8 -2.12 45.06 -15.61
CA SER A 8 -1.43 43.84 -16.04
C SER A 8 -2.49 42.91 -16.62
N LYS A 9 -2.58 42.88 -17.95
CA LYS A 9 -3.37 41.87 -18.68
C LYS A 9 -2.78 40.52 -18.31
N ALA A 10 -3.53 39.71 -17.54
CA ALA A 10 -3.21 38.31 -17.35
C ALA A 10 -2.97 37.70 -18.73
N SER A 11 -1.74 37.23 -18.97
CA SER A 11 -1.36 36.70 -20.26
C SER A 11 -2.17 35.43 -20.53
N PRO A 12 -2.61 35.15 -21.77
CA PRO A 12 -3.22 33.86 -22.10
C PRO A 12 -2.32 32.67 -21.73
N PHE A 13 -1.01 32.89 -21.62
CA PHE A 13 -0.03 31.92 -21.12
C PHE A 13 -0.16 31.64 -19.62
N ASP A 14 -0.56 32.62 -18.79
CA ASP A 14 -0.78 32.43 -17.34
C ASP A 14 -2.03 31.59 -17.09
N ALA A 15 -3.07 31.79 -17.90
CA ALA A 15 -4.25 30.94 -17.89
C ALA A 15 -3.87 29.52 -18.32
N LEU A 16 -3.14 29.35 -19.43
CA LEU A 16 -2.72 28.03 -19.91
C LEU A 16 -1.87 27.27 -18.87
N GLN A 17 -0.89 27.93 -18.22
CA GLN A 17 -0.10 27.33 -17.13
C GLN A 17 -0.93 26.91 -15.91
N ARG A 18 -2.07 27.54 -15.66
CA ARG A 18 -2.97 27.18 -14.54
C ARG A 18 -3.90 26.00 -14.87
N TRP A 19 -4.21 25.80 -16.14
CA TRP A 19 -5.09 24.72 -16.63
C TRP A 19 -4.32 23.47 -17.09
N LEU A 20 -3.07 23.61 -17.58
CA LEU A 20 -2.23 22.49 -18.02
C LEU A 20 -2.02 21.42 -16.93
N PRO A 21 -1.68 21.77 -15.68
CA PRO A 21 -1.51 20.78 -14.62
C PRO A 21 -2.80 20.03 -14.34
N LYS A 22 -3.95 20.71 -14.37
CA LYS A 22 -5.27 20.10 -14.13
C LYS A 22 -5.66 19.13 -15.26
N LEU A 23 -5.32 19.45 -16.50
CA LEU A 23 -5.66 18.64 -17.66
C LEU A 23 -4.75 17.40 -17.77
N VAL A 24 -3.48 17.51 -17.36
CA VAL A 24 -2.56 16.37 -17.24
C VAL A 24 -2.88 15.49 -16.04
N LEU A 25 -3.35 16.06 -14.93
CA LEU A 25 -3.83 15.33 -13.74
C LEU A 25 -5.23 14.73 -13.91
N ALA A 26 -6.07 15.29 -14.78
CA ALA A 26 -7.45 14.83 -14.99
C ALA A 26 -7.54 13.34 -15.37
N PRO A 27 -6.78 12.80 -16.35
CA PRO A 27 -6.90 11.39 -16.71
C PRO A 27 -6.40 10.45 -15.61
N SER A 28 -5.34 10.80 -14.88
CA SER A 28 -4.85 9.98 -13.76
C SER A 28 -5.84 10.02 -12.59
N MET A 29 -6.39 11.18 -12.24
CA MET A 29 -7.43 11.30 -11.22
C MET A 29 -8.70 10.54 -11.62
N PHE A 30 -9.11 10.58 -12.89
CA PHE A 30 -10.30 9.88 -13.36
C PHE A 30 -10.15 8.36 -13.24
N ILE A 31 -8.99 7.81 -13.65
CA ILE A 31 -8.71 6.38 -13.52
C ILE A 31 -8.72 5.95 -12.05
N VAL A 32 -8.12 6.74 -11.16
CA VAL A 32 -8.15 6.45 -9.71
C VAL A 32 -9.58 6.52 -9.18
N LEU A 33 -10.35 7.55 -9.54
CA LEU A 33 -11.72 7.73 -9.05
C LEU A 33 -12.63 6.58 -9.49
N VAL A 34 -12.62 6.24 -10.77
CA VAL A 34 -13.52 5.22 -11.33
C VAL A 34 -13.00 3.82 -11.02
N GLY A 35 -11.70 3.58 -11.21
CA GLY A 35 -11.08 2.28 -11.04
C GLY A 35 -10.97 1.88 -9.57
N PHE A 36 -10.39 2.73 -8.71
CA PHE A 36 -10.24 2.40 -7.30
C PHE A 36 -11.52 2.68 -6.52
N TYR A 37 -11.99 3.93 -6.49
CA TYR A 37 -13.12 4.28 -5.63
C TYR A 37 -14.44 3.68 -6.12
N GLY A 38 -14.65 3.60 -7.44
CA GLY A 38 -15.80 2.90 -8.02
C GLY A 38 -15.81 1.41 -7.67
N TYR A 39 -14.66 0.73 -7.76
CA TYR A 39 -14.56 -0.68 -7.38
C TYR A 39 -14.75 -0.90 -5.87
N ILE A 40 -14.19 -0.03 -5.03
CA ILE A 40 -14.40 -0.07 -3.57
C ILE A 40 -15.89 0.04 -3.24
N LEU A 41 -16.60 0.98 -3.86
CA LEU A 41 -18.04 1.15 -3.64
C LEU A 41 -18.82 -0.08 -4.11
N TRP A 42 -18.45 -0.65 -5.25
CA TRP A 42 -19.06 -1.86 -5.78
C TRP A 42 -18.85 -3.07 -4.85
N THR A 43 -17.63 -3.29 -4.37
CA THR A 43 -17.31 -4.34 -3.41
C THR A 43 -18.04 -4.12 -2.08
N PHE A 44 -18.17 -2.87 -1.63
CA PHE A 44 -18.92 -2.52 -0.43
C PHE A 44 -20.39 -2.90 -0.57
N VAL A 45 -21.04 -2.54 -1.68
CA VAL A 45 -22.44 -2.93 -1.95
C VAL A 45 -22.59 -4.46 -2.05
N LEU A 46 -21.64 -5.14 -2.71
CA LEU A 46 -21.63 -6.60 -2.79
C LEU A 46 -21.47 -7.28 -1.43
N SER A 47 -20.77 -6.65 -0.48
CA SER A 47 -20.59 -7.18 0.87
C SER A 47 -21.92 -7.34 1.65
N PHE A 48 -22.99 -6.64 1.24
CA PHE A 48 -24.34 -6.80 1.80
C PHE A 48 -25.20 -7.86 1.08
N THR A 49 -24.66 -8.50 0.06
CA THR A 49 -25.34 -9.50 -0.78
C THR A 49 -24.81 -10.90 -0.46
N ASN A 50 -25.63 -11.95 -0.64
CA ASN A 50 -25.24 -13.35 -0.44
C ASN A 50 -24.34 -13.89 -1.57
N SER A 51 -23.21 -13.24 -1.82
CA SER A 51 -22.26 -13.70 -2.83
C SER A 51 -21.27 -14.67 -2.18
N THR A 52 -21.39 -15.96 -2.50
CA THR A 52 -20.38 -16.98 -2.17
C THR A 52 -19.48 -17.17 -3.41
N PHE A 53 -19.49 -18.33 -4.06
CA PHE A 53 -18.66 -18.60 -5.25
C PHE A 53 -19.39 -18.37 -6.58
N LEU A 54 -20.73 -18.36 -6.55
CA LEU A 54 -21.59 -18.02 -7.68
C LEU A 54 -22.43 -16.78 -7.30
N PRO A 55 -22.54 -15.77 -8.17
CA PRO A 55 -23.25 -14.54 -7.85
C PRO A 55 -24.74 -14.82 -7.68
N THR A 56 -25.21 -14.83 -6.44
CA THR A 56 -26.64 -14.82 -6.11
C THR A 56 -26.97 -13.46 -5.53
N TYR A 57 -27.71 -12.65 -6.28
CA TYR A 57 -28.11 -11.28 -5.91
C TYR A 57 -29.26 -11.27 -4.87
N LYS A 58 -29.15 -12.09 -3.82
CA LYS A 58 -30.05 -12.01 -2.67
C LYS A 58 -29.45 -11.04 -1.66
N TRP A 59 -30.07 -9.88 -1.53
CA TRP A 59 -29.77 -8.91 -0.48
C TRP A 59 -30.07 -9.53 0.88
N VAL A 60 -29.03 -9.72 1.71
CA VAL A 60 -29.18 -10.30 3.08
C VAL A 60 -28.77 -9.28 4.15
N GLY A 61 -28.40 -8.06 3.74
CA GLY A 61 -28.01 -7.00 4.65
C GLY A 61 -26.83 -7.41 5.52
N LEU A 62 -26.99 -7.35 6.84
CA LEU A 62 -25.93 -7.58 7.82
C LEU A 62 -25.76 -9.05 8.25
N ALA A 63 -26.53 -9.98 7.70
CA ALA A 63 -26.48 -11.38 8.13
C ALA A 63 -25.11 -12.05 7.91
N GLN A 64 -24.36 -11.64 6.89
CA GLN A 64 -23.00 -12.14 6.64
C GLN A 64 -22.01 -11.67 7.70
N TYR A 65 -22.14 -10.43 8.17
CA TYR A 65 -21.33 -9.91 9.27
C TYR A 65 -21.64 -10.64 10.57
N ALA A 66 -22.92 -10.88 10.89
CA ALA A 66 -23.30 -11.65 12.08
C ALA A 66 -22.70 -13.07 12.05
N ARG A 67 -22.77 -13.76 10.91
CA ARG A 67 -22.15 -15.07 10.71
C ARG A 67 -20.61 -15.05 10.81
N LEU A 68 -19.98 -13.96 10.38
CA LEU A 68 -18.53 -13.79 10.48
C LEU A 68 -18.09 -13.63 11.94
N PHE A 69 -18.80 -12.80 12.71
CA PHE A 69 -18.48 -12.56 14.11
C PHE A 69 -18.83 -13.74 15.03
N ASP A 70 -19.79 -14.58 14.65
CA ASP A 70 -20.14 -15.83 15.35
C ASP A 70 -19.16 -16.98 15.03
N ASN A 71 -18.24 -16.79 14.08
CA ASN A 71 -17.27 -17.81 13.70
C ASN A 71 -15.99 -17.70 14.53
N ASP A 72 -15.71 -18.71 15.35
CA ASP A 72 -14.47 -18.77 16.15
C ASP A 72 -13.19 -18.66 15.31
N ARG A 73 -13.19 -19.17 14.06
CA ARG A 73 -12.03 -19.09 13.17
C ARG A 73 -11.70 -17.65 12.79
N TRP A 74 -12.71 -16.78 12.70
CA TRP A 74 -12.49 -15.35 12.43
C TRP A 74 -11.67 -14.74 13.56
N TRP A 75 -12.07 -14.93 14.81
CA TRP A 75 -11.36 -14.39 15.97
C TRP A 75 -9.95 -14.95 16.14
N VAL A 76 -9.77 -16.25 15.92
CA VAL A 76 -8.43 -16.87 15.95
C VAL A 76 -7.55 -16.31 14.84
N ALA A 77 -8.05 -16.21 13.60
CA ALA A 77 -7.29 -15.66 12.49
C ALA A 77 -6.95 -14.17 12.68
N SER A 78 -7.92 -13.35 13.11
CA SER A 78 -7.71 -11.92 13.39
C SER A 78 -6.71 -11.70 14.52
N LYS A 79 -6.78 -12.48 15.60
CA LYS A 79 -5.80 -12.41 16.69
C LYS A 79 -4.41 -12.81 16.21
N ASN A 80 -4.30 -13.90 15.45
CA ASN A 80 -3.02 -14.35 14.89
C ASN A 80 -2.43 -13.29 13.95
N LEU A 81 -3.25 -12.69 13.09
CA LEU A 81 -2.84 -11.61 12.19
C LEU A 81 -2.36 -10.38 12.97
N ALA A 82 -3.10 -9.97 14.01
CA ALA A 82 -2.73 -8.81 14.82
C ALA A 82 -1.43 -9.04 15.59
N VAL A 83 -1.27 -10.21 16.21
CA VAL A 83 -0.06 -10.57 16.97
C VAL A 83 1.14 -10.71 16.03
N PHE A 84 1.01 -11.51 14.96
CA PHE A 84 2.08 -11.74 13.99
C PHE A 84 2.47 -10.43 13.28
N GLY A 85 1.49 -9.70 12.76
CA GLY A 85 1.72 -8.42 12.07
C GLY A 85 2.31 -7.36 12.99
N GLY A 86 1.79 -7.23 14.22
CA GLY A 86 2.30 -6.30 15.21
C GLY A 86 3.75 -6.61 15.62
N MET A 87 4.05 -7.87 15.93
CA MET A 87 5.42 -8.30 16.23
C MET A 87 6.35 -8.10 15.04
N PHE A 88 5.90 -8.44 13.82
CA PHE A 88 6.67 -8.25 12.61
C PHE A 88 7.03 -6.78 12.37
N ILE A 89 6.06 -5.86 12.49
CA ILE A 89 6.28 -4.42 12.37
C ILE A 89 7.24 -3.93 13.45
N ALA A 90 7.04 -4.31 14.70
CA ALA A 90 7.89 -3.89 15.81
C ALA A 90 9.36 -4.35 15.62
N ILE A 91 9.56 -5.63 15.27
CA ILE A 91 10.90 -6.20 15.05
C ILE A 91 11.58 -5.54 13.86
N THR A 92 10.89 -5.41 12.73
CA THR A 92 11.46 -4.79 11.52
C THR A 92 11.80 -3.32 11.74
N LEU A 93 10.99 -2.58 12.50
CA LEU A 93 11.27 -1.20 12.86
C LEU A 93 12.50 -1.09 13.76
N VAL A 94 12.59 -1.89 14.83
CA VAL A 94 13.74 -1.89 15.75
C VAL A 94 15.03 -2.24 15.01
N ILE A 95 15.01 -3.30 14.18
CA ILE A 95 16.17 -3.70 13.38
C ILE A 95 16.52 -2.62 12.36
N GLY A 96 15.53 -2.10 11.62
CA GLY A 96 15.73 -1.09 10.58
C GLY A 96 16.33 0.21 11.13
N VAL A 97 15.82 0.69 12.25
CA VAL A 97 16.34 1.89 12.93
C VAL A 97 17.74 1.65 13.49
N THR A 98 17.96 0.51 14.15
CA THR A 98 19.29 0.15 14.68
C THR A 98 20.33 0.11 13.55
N LEU A 99 19.99 -0.50 12.42
CA LEU A 99 20.85 -0.59 11.26
C LEU A 99 21.08 0.79 10.61
N ALA A 100 20.05 1.63 10.55
CA ALA A 100 20.17 3.00 10.06
C ALA A 100 21.12 3.83 10.92
N VAL A 101 21.02 3.72 12.24
CA VAL A 101 21.94 4.40 13.19
C VAL A 101 23.37 3.91 13.02
N PHE A 102 23.59 2.60 12.85
CA PHE A 102 24.94 2.07 12.59
C PHE A 102 25.54 2.57 11.27
N LEU A 103 24.71 2.72 10.23
CA LEU A 103 25.15 3.19 8.93
C LEU A 103 25.48 4.70 8.95
N ASP A 104 24.81 5.48 9.80
CA ASP A 104 25.03 6.93 9.95
C ASP A 104 26.42 7.28 10.55
N GLN A 105 27.09 6.32 11.20
CA GLN A 105 28.37 6.55 11.90
C GLN A 105 29.61 6.77 11.01
N ARG A 106 29.47 7.23 9.75
CA ARG A 106 30.58 7.48 8.80
C ARG A 106 31.62 6.35 8.75
N ILE A 107 31.17 5.11 8.64
CA ILE A 107 32.08 3.97 8.46
C ILE A 107 32.74 4.08 7.07
N ARG A 108 34.08 4.13 7.05
CA ARG A 108 34.98 4.29 5.88
C ARG A 108 34.69 3.40 4.65
N ARG A 109 33.78 2.41 4.75
CA ARG A 109 33.41 1.44 3.70
C ARG A 109 31.88 1.38 3.45
N GLU A 110 31.22 2.53 3.44
CA GLU A 110 29.76 2.68 3.24
C GLU A 110 29.21 1.89 2.02
N GLY A 111 29.94 1.88 0.89
CA GLY A 111 29.48 1.22 -0.34
C GLY A 111 29.31 -0.30 -0.24
N PHE A 112 30.12 -0.98 0.56
CA PHE A 112 30.02 -2.44 0.74
C PHE A 112 28.80 -2.82 1.58
N ILE A 113 28.58 -2.10 2.69
CA ILE A 113 27.44 -2.32 3.61
C ILE A 113 26.12 -2.04 2.89
N ARG A 114 26.06 -0.95 2.09
CA ARG A 114 24.88 -0.62 1.30
C ARG A 114 24.54 -1.70 0.28
N THR A 115 25.54 -2.30 -0.38
CA THR A 115 25.30 -3.37 -1.37
C THR A 115 24.68 -4.62 -0.73
N ILE A 116 25.19 -5.05 0.42
CA ILE A 116 24.63 -6.18 1.17
C ILE A 116 23.19 -5.89 1.62
N TYR A 117 22.91 -4.67 2.08
CA TYR A 117 21.57 -4.26 2.49
C TYR A 117 20.56 -4.17 1.33
N LEU A 118 21.02 -3.78 0.14
CA LEU A 118 20.17 -3.69 -1.04
C LEU A 118 19.85 -5.06 -1.65
N TYR A 119 20.70 -6.07 -1.42
CA TYR A 119 20.55 -7.40 -2.01
C TYR A 119 19.22 -8.08 -1.65
N PRO A 120 18.77 -8.13 -0.38
CA PRO A 120 17.46 -8.66 -0.01
C PRO A 120 16.28 -7.94 -0.68
N MET A 121 16.37 -6.62 -0.90
CA MET A 121 15.28 -5.85 -1.51
C MET A 121 15.08 -6.15 -3.00
N ALA A 122 16.11 -6.68 -3.67
CA ALA A 122 16.02 -7.12 -5.05
C ALA A 122 15.49 -8.56 -5.21
N LEU A 123 15.42 -9.34 -4.13
CA LEU A 123 14.91 -10.70 -4.18
C LEU A 123 13.39 -10.73 -4.28
N SER A 124 12.86 -11.54 -5.20
CA SER A 124 11.42 -11.80 -5.31
C SER A 124 10.90 -12.57 -4.10
N MET A 125 9.64 -12.30 -3.72
CA MET A 125 8.92 -12.99 -2.64
C MET A 125 9.02 -14.52 -2.77
N ILE A 126 8.97 -15.05 -4.00
CA ILE A 126 9.03 -16.50 -4.28
C ILE A 126 10.40 -17.09 -3.93
N VAL A 127 11.48 -16.38 -4.27
CA VAL A 127 12.85 -16.82 -4.02
C VAL A 127 13.11 -16.86 -2.53
N THR A 128 12.75 -15.79 -1.82
CA THR A 128 12.88 -15.71 -0.36
C THR A 128 12.08 -16.82 0.33
N GLY A 129 10.84 -17.09 -0.10
CA GLY A 129 10.03 -18.18 0.46
C GLY A 129 10.64 -19.56 0.24
N THR A 130 11.25 -19.80 -0.93
CA THR A 130 11.92 -21.07 -1.23
C THR A 130 13.19 -21.25 -0.40
N ALA A 131 13.97 -20.18 -0.21
CA ALA A 131 15.16 -20.20 0.65
C ALA A 131 14.83 -20.56 2.11
N TRP A 132 13.77 -19.97 2.68
CA TRP A 132 13.29 -20.34 4.01
C TRP A 132 12.79 -21.78 4.07
N LYS A 133 12.05 -22.23 3.04
CA LYS A 133 11.60 -23.62 2.95
C LYS A 133 12.77 -24.60 2.95
N TRP A 134 13.85 -24.30 2.23
CA TRP A 134 15.07 -25.11 2.23
C TRP A 134 15.78 -25.08 3.57
N LEU A 135 15.92 -23.91 4.19
CA LEU A 135 16.56 -23.75 5.50
C LEU A 135 15.83 -24.51 6.61
N LEU A 136 14.49 -24.57 6.54
CA LEU A 136 13.64 -25.20 7.54
C LEU A 136 13.28 -26.66 7.21
N ASN A 137 13.79 -27.22 6.10
CA ASN A 137 13.54 -28.62 5.73
C ASN A 137 14.68 -29.52 6.26
N PRO A 138 14.42 -30.38 7.24
CA PRO A 138 15.44 -31.25 7.83
C PRO A 138 15.89 -32.40 6.92
N GLY A 139 15.32 -32.58 5.71
CA GLY A 139 15.67 -33.67 4.79
C GLY A 139 16.80 -33.38 3.79
N MET A 140 17.48 -32.24 3.87
CA MET A 140 18.70 -31.94 3.10
C MET A 140 19.96 -32.02 3.99
N GLY A 141 19.98 -33.04 4.85
CA GLY A 141 21.11 -33.52 5.63
C GLY A 141 21.00 -35.03 5.75
#